data_AF-A0A9D6K1K8-F1
#
_entry.id   AF-A0A9D6K1K8-F1
#
_cell.length_a   1.000
_cell.length_b   1.000
_cell.length_c   1.000
_cell.angle_alpha   90.00
_cell.angle_beta   90.00
_cell.angle_gamma   90.00
#
_symmetry.space_group_name_H-M   'P 1'
#
loop_
_entity.id
_entity.type
_entity.pdbx_description
1 polymer ?
#
loop_
_entity_poly.entity_id
_entity_poly.type
_entity_poly.pdbx_seq_one_letter_code
_entity_poly.pdbx_strand_id
1 'polypeptide(L)' 'MSSVIVSGPGLIQGAFIPPGDKSISHRAVMFGALSDGESSYTHFLEAEDCLSTLEAFRAMGVSID' A
#
# COMPACT_ATOMS: atom_id res chain seq x y z
N MET A 1 22.21 -2.37 -3.15
CA MET A 1 21.37 -2.23 -4.36
C MET A 1 21.45 -3.51 -5.16
N SER A 2 20.33 -4.17 -5.40
CA SER A 2 20.23 -5.26 -6.38
C SER A 2 20.07 -4.66 -7.77
N SER A 3 20.79 -5.19 -8.76
CA SER A 3 20.63 -4.82 -10.16
C SER A 3 19.92 -5.95 -10.90
N VAL A 4 18.91 -5.62 -11.68
CA VAL A 4 18.25 -6.56 -12.60
C VAL A 4 18.56 -6.12 -14.02
N ILE A 5 19.11 -7.03 -14.82
CA ILE A 5 19.36 -6.81 -16.25
C ILE A 5 18.27 -7.55 -17.02
N VAL A 6 17.48 -6.80 -17.79
CA VAL A 6 16.44 -7.35 -18.68
C VAL A 6 16.97 -7.31 -20.11
N SER A 7 16.94 -8.45 -20.81
CA SER A 7 17.43 -8.57 -22.20
C SER A 7 16.38 -9.27 -23.07
N GLY A 8 16.11 -8.74 -24.28
CA GLY A 8 15.40 -9.47 -25.34
C GLY A 8 14.39 -8.64 -26.15
N PRO A 9 14.05 -9.06 -27.39
CA PRO A 9 13.03 -8.43 -28.23
C PRO A 9 11.61 -9.04 -28.05
N GLY A 10 11.40 -9.83 -26.99
CA GLY A 10 10.23 -10.71 -26.83
C GLY A 10 8.92 -9.96 -26.55
N LEU A 11 7.84 -10.39 -27.19
CA LEU A 11 6.49 -9.90 -26.90
C LEU A 11 6.04 -10.41 -25.53
N ILE A 12 5.57 -9.52 -24.65
CA ILE A 12 4.93 -9.90 -23.38
C ILE A 12 3.43 -9.99 -23.59
N GLN A 13 2.86 -11.18 -23.40
CA GLN A 13 1.41 -11.43 -23.43
C GLN A 13 0.97 -12.16 -22.18
N GLY A 14 -0.13 -11.71 -21.59
CA GLY A 14 -0.71 -12.29 -20.39
C GLY A 14 -1.75 -11.36 -19.76
N ALA A 15 -2.33 -11.81 -18.66
CA ALA A 15 -3.19 -11.01 -17.82
C ALA A 15 -2.58 -10.95 -16.41
N PHE A 16 -2.72 -9.81 -15.76
CA PHE A 16 -2.18 -9.57 -14.43
C PHE A 16 -3.13 -8.64 -13.67
N ILE A 17 -3.23 -8.86 -12.37
CA ILE A 17 -3.95 -7.97 -11.46
C ILE A 17 -2.88 -7.13 -10.76
N PRO A 18 -2.86 -5.80 -10.95
CA PRO A 18 -1.92 -4.95 -10.26
C PRO A 18 -2.09 -5.05 -8.75
N PRO A 19 -1.01 -4.86 -7.98
CA PRO A 19 -1.14 -4.70 -6.54
C PRO A 19 -1.94 -3.42 -6.23
N GLY A 20 -2.25 -3.20 -4.96
CA GLY A 20 -2.86 -1.94 -4.52
C GLY A 20 -2.06 -0.71 -4.96
N ASP A 21 -2.72 0.44 -5.07
CA ASP A 21 -2.06 1.71 -5.37
C ASP A 21 -1.46 2.32 -4.10
N LYS A 22 -0.20 2.80 -4.17
CA LYS A 22 0.49 3.40 -3.02
C LYS A 22 -0.23 4.64 -2.50
N SER A 23 -0.63 5.54 -3.38
CA SER A 23 -1.25 6.82 -3.00
C SER A 23 -2.66 6.60 -2.46
N ILE A 24 -3.38 5.58 -2.92
CA ILE A 24 -4.68 5.20 -2.35
C ILE A 24 -4.48 4.55 -0.98
N SER A 25 -3.55 3.60 -0.85
CA SER A 25 -3.28 2.91 0.41
C SER A 25 -2.83 3.89 1.49
N HIS A 26 -1.90 4.78 1.16
CA HIS A 26 -1.45 5.84 2.07
C HIS A 26 -2.60 6.73 2.55
N ARG A 27 -3.49 7.16 1.63
CA ARG A 27 -4.67 7.97 1.99
C ARG A 27 -5.73 7.19 2.74
N ALA A 28 -5.89 5.89 2.49
CA ALA A 28 -6.82 5.04 3.22
C ALA A 28 -6.48 5.02 4.72
N VAL A 29 -5.19 4.92 5.07
CA VAL A 29 -4.75 5.02 6.48
C VAL A 29 -5.16 6.36 7.09
N MET A 30 -4.87 7.47 6.40
CA MET A 30 -5.19 8.82 6.90
C MET A 30 -6.69 9.02 7.08
N PHE A 31 -7.52 8.56 6.12
CA PHE A 31 -8.96 8.70 6.21
C PHE A 31 -9.56 7.79 7.29
N GLY A 32 -9.06 6.57 7.44
CA GLY A 32 -9.48 5.66 8.51
C GLY A 32 -9.18 6.24 9.90
N ALA A 33 -7.99 6.81 10.08
CA ALA A 33 -7.58 7.47 11.32
C ALA A 33 -8.41 8.71 11.68
N LEU A 34 -9.08 9.34 10.70
CA LEU A 34 -9.95 10.49 10.89
C LEU A 34 -11.44 10.11 10.97
N SER A 35 -11.79 8.85 10.71
CA SER A 35 -13.18 8.41 10.64
C SER A 35 -13.79 8.19 12.01
N ASP A 36 -15.09 8.48 12.14
CA ASP A 36 -15.87 8.07 13.30
C ASP A 36 -16.23 6.58 13.16
N GLY A 37 -15.55 5.71 13.90
CA GLY A 37 -15.80 4.27 13.93
C GLY A 37 -14.72 3.43 13.25
N GLU A 38 -15.11 2.25 12.76
CA GLU A 38 -14.19 1.27 12.17
C GLU A 38 -14.18 1.39 10.64
N SER A 39 -12.98 1.47 10.06
CA SER A 39 -12.76 1.47 8.61
C SER A 39 -12.02 0.20 8.19
N SER A 40 -12.54 -0.49 7.16
CA SER A 40 -11.89 -1.67 6.58
C SER A 40 -11.56 -1.45 5.09
N TYR A 41 -10.36 -1.86 4.69
CA TYR A 41 -9.85 -1.70 3.34
C TYR A 41 -9.36 -3.04 2.80
N THR A 42 -9.58 -3.29 1.50
CA THR A 42 -9.07 -4.47 0.80
C THR A 42 -8.14 -4.03 -0.33
N HIS A 43 -7.28 -4.95 -0.79
CA HIS A 43 -6.22 -4.64 -1.77
C HIS A 43 -5.30 -3.49 -1.33
N PHE A 44 -5.03 -3.39 -0.03
CA PHE A 44 -4.08 -2.43 0.52
C PHE A 44 -2.65 -2.77 0.07
N LEU A 45 -1.89 -1.76 -0.36
CA LEU A 45 -0.48 -1.92 -0.67
C LEU A 45 0.37 -1.68 0.57
N GLU A 46 1.03 -2.73 1.05
CA GLU A 46 2.01 -2.70 2.15
C GLU A 46 3.35 -2.10 1.71
N ALA A 47 3.32 -0.93 1.07
CA ALA A 47 4.53 -0.19 0.77
C ALA A 47 5.15 0.39 2.06
N GLU A 48 6.47 0.56 2.08
CA GLU A 48 7.21 1.12 3.22
C GLU A 48 6.61 2.43 3.74
N ASP A 49 6.20 3.33 2.85
CA ASP A 49 5.56 4.60 3.22
C ASP A 49 4.19 4.41 3.86
N CYS A 50 3.42 3.41 3.42
CA CYS A 50 2.10 3.09 3.96
C CYS A 50 2.23 2.46 5.35
N LEU A 51 3.19 1.54 5.52
CA LEU A 51 3.51 0.92 6.81
C LEU A 51 4.05 1.96 7.80
N SER A 52 4.93 2.86 7.37
CA SER A 52 5.45 3.95 8.22
C SER A 52 4.33 4.88 8.69
N THR A 53 3.33 5.12 7.84
CA THR A 53 2.15 5.93 8.18
C THR A 53 1.24 5.20 9.17
N LEU A 54 1.02 3.90 8.98
CA LEU A 54 0.29 3.05 9.93
C LEU A 54 0.95 3.10 11.32
N GLU A 55 2.26 2.90 11.40
CA GLU A 55 2.99 2.96 12.67
C GLU A 55 2.94 4.35 13.32
N ALA A 56 3.01 5.43 12.53
CA ALA A 56 2.85 6.78 13.05
C ALA A 56 1.47 6.99 13.69
N PHE A 57 0.39 6.53 13.04
CA PHE A 57 -0.96 6.62 13.61
C PHE A 57 -1.16 5.70 14.82
N ARG A 58 -0.59 4.49 14.82
CA ARG A 58 -0.53 3.62 16.00
C ARG A 58 0.14 4.33 17.18
N ALA A 59 1.29 4.98 16.94
CA ALA A 59 2.00 5.74 17.97
C ALA A 59 1.22 6.96 18.48
N MET A 60 0.34 7.54 17.65
CA MET A 60 -0.59 8.61 18.05
C MET A 60 -1.85 8.10 18.77
N GLY A 61 -1.99 6.78 18.97
CA GLY A 61 -3.09 6.17 19.72
C GLY A 61 -4.28 5.71 18.87
N VAL A 62 -4.15 5.69 17.54
CA VAL A 62 -5.17 5.09 16.66
C VAL A 62 -5.08 3.57 16.75
N SER A 63 -6.21 2.91 17.04
CA SER A 63 -6.30 1.45 17.02
C SER A 63 -6.30 0.95 15.58
N ILE A 64 -5.29 0.16 15.21
CA ILE A 64 -5.15 -0.40 13.85
C ILE A 64 -4.64 -1.83 13.97
N ASP A 65 -5.37 -2.79 13.39
CA ASP A 65 -5.09 -4.23 13.41
C ASP A 65 -4.29 -4.69 12.18
#